data_AF-A0A9D0XVK5-F1
#
_entry.id   AF-A0A9D0XVK5-F1
#
_cell.length_a   1.000
_cell.length_b   1.000
_cell.length_c   1.000
_cell.angle_alpha   90.00
_cell.angle_beta   90.00
_cell.angle_gamma   90.00
#
_symmetry.space_group_name_H-M   'P 1'
#
loop_
_entity.id
_entity.type
_entity.pdbx_description
1 polymer ?
#
loop_
_entity_poly.entity_id
_entity_poly.type
_entity_poly.pdbx_seq_one_letter_code
_entity_poly.pdbx_strand_id
1 'polypeptide(L)' 'MAVASFIKEHYIISRLYASTLTRAKQTAQYLSDAFGTEIILEEDLMEFNNGLLAGLPFEEARKNIRK' A
#
# COMPACT_ATOMS: atom_id res chain seq x y z
N MET A 1 12.96 -3.54 6.65
CA MET A 1 12.89 -3.55 8.12
C MET A 1 13.08 -2.18 8.78
N ALA A 2 13.82 -1.22 8.19
CA ALA A 2 14.05 0.09 8.81
C ALA A 2 12.79 0.80 9.31
N VAL A 3 11.71 0.81 8.51
CA VAL A 3 10.41 1.41 8.91
C VAL A 3 9.79 0.71 10.10
N ALA A 4 9.80 -0.62 10.15
CA ALA A 4 9.23 -1.38 11.25
C ALA A 4 9.95 -1.08 12.58
N SER A 5 11.28 -1.05 12.56
CA SER A 5 12.10 -0.69 13.73
C SER A 5 11.82 0.73 14.21
N PHE A 6 11.79 1.70 13.30
CA PHE A 6 11.50 3.10 13.63
C PHE A 6 10.12 3.24 14.28
N ILE A 7 9.10 2.60 13.70
CA ILE A 7 7.75 2.67 14.26
C ILE A 7 7.71 2.06 15.67
N LYS A 8 8.41 0.94 15.89
CA LYS A 8 8.41 0.24 17.18
C LYS A 8 9.07 1.03 18.30
N GLU A 9 10.04 1.88 17.96
CA GLU A 9 10.71 2.77 18.91
C GLU A 9 9.86 3.99 19.27
N HIS A 10 9.01 4.46 18.35
CA HIS A 10 8.32 5.75 18.51
C HIS A 10 6.81 5.66 18.72
N TYR A 11 6.18 4.53 18.39
CA TYR A 11 4.73 4.38 18.39
C TYR A 11 4.28 3.01 18.90
N ILE A 12 3.07 3.00 19.47
CA ILE A 12 2.35 1.77 19.79
C ILE A 12 1.28 1.57 18.71
N ILE A 13 1.38 0.45 17.99
CA ILE A 13 0.36 0.06 17.01
C ILE A 13 -0.66 -0.85 17.68
N SER A 14 -1.94 -0.50 17.51
CA SER A 14 -3.08 -1.30 18.00
C SER A 14 -3.82 -2.03 16.88
N ARG A 15 -3.75 -1.52 15.64
CA ARG A 15 -4.40 -2.09 14.45
C ARG A 15 -3.55 -1.83 13.21
N LEU A 16 -3.58 -2.77 12.27
CA LEU A 16 -2.85 -2.70 11.01
C LEU A 16 -3.84 -2.92 9.85
N TYR A 17 -4.01 -1.90 9.01
CA TYR A 17 -4.87 -1.94 7.83
C TYR A 17 -4.02 -1.86 6.56
N ALA A 18 -4.39 -2.62 5.53
CA ALA A 18 -3.71 -2.59 4.24
C ALA A 18 -4.66 -2.85 3.08
N SER A 19 -4.38 -2.27 1.91
CA SER A 19 -5.11 -2.62 0.69
C SER A 19 -4.87 -4.07 0.28
N THR A 20 -5.75 -4.62 -0.56
CA THR A 20 -5.60 -5.99 -1.07
C THR A 20 -4.47 -6.16 -2.10
N LEU A 21 -3.78 -5.08 -2.49
CA LEU A 21 -2.68 -5.09 -3.45
C LEU A 21 -1.44 -5.79 -2.88
N THR A 22 -0.81 -6.67 -3.66
CA THR A 22 0.34 -7.49 -3.23
C THR A 22 1.47 -6.67 -2.60
N ARG A 23 1.80 -5.50 -3.17
CA ARG A 23 2.86 -4.62 -2.64
C ARG A 23 2.55 -4.04 -1.25
N ALA A 24 1.28 -3.70 -1.01
CA ALA A 24 0.83 -3.21 0.29
C ALA A 24 0.78 -4.36 1.29
N LYS A 25 0.23 -5.51 0.89
CA LYS A 25 0.20 -6.75 1.68
C LYS A 25 1.59 -7.19 2.14
N GLN A 26 2.57 -7.22 1.24
CA GLN A 26 3.96 -7.60 1.57
C GLN A 26 4.56 -6.66 2.62
N THR A 27 4.35 -5.35 2.48
CA THR A 27 4.83 -4.36 3.45
C THR A 27 4.12 -4.54 4.80
N ALA A 28 2.80 -4.74 4.79
CA ALA A 28 2.02 -5.00 5.99
C ALA A 28 2.43 -6.31 6.67
N GLN A 29 2.83 -7.34 5.93
CA GLN A 29 3.34 -8.59 6.51
C GLN A 29 4.61 -8.36 7.32
N TYR A 30 5.57 -7.59 6.81
CA TYR A 30 6.77 -7.26 7.58
C TYR A 30 6.46 -6.49 8.88
N LEU A 31 5.41 -5.67 8.89
CA LEU A 31 4.93 -5.02 10.11
C LEU A 31 4.23 -6.02 11.03
N SER A 32 3.29 -6.81 10.52
CA SER A 32 2.60 -7.87 11.27
C SER A 32 3.59 -8.77 12.01
N ASP A 33 4.64 -9.23 11.33
CA ASP A 33 5.66 -10.10 11.93
C ASP A 33 6.46 -9.39 13.03
N ALA A 34 6.73 -8.08 12.90
CA ALA A 34 7.49 -7.30 13.86
C ALA A 34 6.69 -6.89 15.12
N PHE A 35 5.38 -6.71 14.96
CA PHE A 35 4.45 -6.21 15.97
C PHE A 35 3.50 -7.28 16.53
N GLY A 36 3.43 -8.46 15.91
CA GLY A 36 2.48 -9.52 16.29
C GLY A 36 1.01 -9.12 16.13
N THR A 37 0.72 -8.21 15.19
CA THR A 37 -0.62 -7.64 14.99
C THR A 37 -1.21 -8.13 13.68
N GLU A 38 -2.46 -8.59 13.70
CA GLU A 38 -3.18 -9.06 12.51
C GLU A 38 -3.37 -7.95 11.46
N ILE A 39 -3.26 -8.32 10.18
CA ILE A 39 -3.53 -7.43 9.05
C ILE A 39 -5.01 -7.49 8.71
N ILE A 40 -5.68 -6.35 8.77
CA ILE A 40 -7.04 -6.17 8.27
C ILE A 40 -6.94 -5.68 6.81
N LEU A 41 -7.42 -6.49 5.88
CA LEU A 41 -7.39 -6.16 4.45
C LEU A 41 -8.66 -5.40 4.07
N GLU A 42 -8.49 -4.23 3.47
CA GLU A 42 -9.58 -3.34 3.08
C GLU A 42 -9.49 -3.04 1.58
N GLU A 43 -10.52 -3.41 0.82
CA GLU A 43 -10.59 -3.16 -0.62
C GLU A 43 -10.65 -1.66 -0.95
N ASP A 44 -11.32 -0.89 -0.09
CA ASP A 44 -11.47 0.57 -0.23
C ASP A 44 -10.15 1.35 -0.08
N LEU A 45 -9.07 0.68 0.38
CA LEU A 45 -7.72 1.26 0.45
C LEU A 45 -6.92 1.09 -0.86
N MET A 46 -7.46 0.42 -1.87
CA MET A 46 -6.81 0.30 -3.17
C MET A 46 -6.71 1.67 -3.85
N GLU A 47 -5.59 1.92 -4.53
CA GLU A 47 -5.47 3.10 -5.39
C GLU A 47 -6.52 3.05 -6.52
N PHE A 48 -6.89 4.22 -7.04
CA PHE A 48 -7.74 4.29 -8.22
C PHE A 48 -7.13 3.51 -9.38
N ASN A 49 -7.89 2.57 -9.93
CA ASN A 49 -7.48 1.86 -11.12
C ASN A 49 -7.55 2.82 -12.32
N ASN A 50 -6.38 3.26 -12.78
CA ASN A 50 -6.25 4.16 -13.93
C ASN A 50 -6.60 3.49 -15.28
N GLY A 51 -7.10 2.26 -15.27
CA GLY A 51 -7.57 1.53 -16.45
C GLY A 51 -6.48 1.43 -17.52
N LEU A 52 -6.81 1.84 -18.75
CA LEU A 52 -5.88 1.86 -19.88
C LEU A 52 -4.65 2.74 -19.68
N LEU A 53 -4.68 3.67 -18.71
CA LEU A 53 -3.53 4.53 -18.40
C LEU A 53 -2.57 3.86 -17.41
N ALA A 54 -2.97 2.79 -16.74
CA ALA A 54 -2.12 2.05 -15.82
C ALA A 54 -0.97 1.37 -16.60
N GLY A 55 0.27 1.73 -16.26
CA GLY A 55 1.47 1.18 -16.90
C GLY A 55 2.00 1.96 -18.11
N LEU A 56 1.30 3.02 -18.55
CA LEU A 56 1.83 3.91 -19.59
C LEU A 56 2.81 4.93 -18.99
N PRO A 57 3.88 5.32 -19.71
CA PRO A 57 4.65 6.50 -19.39
C PRO A 57 3.75 7.73 -19.28
N PHE A 58 4.03 8.60 -18.30
CA PHE A 58 3.19 9.77 -18.01
C PHE A 58 2.87 10.63 -19.26
N GLU A 59 3.85 10.84 -20.13
CA GLU A 59 3.67 11.61 -21.37
C GLU A 59 2.70 10.96 -22.37
N GLU A 60 2.61 9.63 -22.38
CA GLU A 60 1.68 8.88 -23.22
C GLU A 60 0.27 8.88 -22.62
N ALA A 61 0.16 8.69 -21.30
CA ALA A 61 -1.10 8.81 -20.59
C ALA A 61 -1.74 10.19 -20.79
N ARG A 62 -0.94 11.27 -20.75
CA ARG A 62 -1.41 12.65 -20.92
C ARG A 62 -2.02 12.93 -22.30
N LYS A 63 -1.56 12.27 -23.35
CA LYS A 63 -2.13 12.42 -24.70
C LYS A 63 -3.54 11.82 -24.80
N ASN A 64 -3.80 10.75 -24.05
CA ASN A 64 -5.08 10.02 -24.05
C ASN A 64 -6.15 10.65 -23.15
N ILE A 65 -5.80 11.63 -22.30
CA ILE A 65 -6.75 12.37 -21.44
C ILE A 65 -7.57 13.43 -22.21
N ARG A 66 -7.30 13.62 -23.52
CA ARG A 66 -8.02 14.59 -24.38
C ARG A 66 -8.91 13.88 -25.40
N LYS A 67 -10.11 13.46 -24.99
CA LYS A 67 -11.29 13.33 -25.85
C LYS A 67 -12.55 13.46 -25.02
#